data_AF-A0A4R5U538-F1
#
_entry.id   AF-A0A4R5U538-F1
#
_cell.length_a   1.000
_cell.length_b   1.000
_cell.length_c   1.000
_cell.angle_alpha   90.00
_cell.angle_beta   90.00
_cell.angle_gamma   90.00
#
_symmetry.space_group_name_H-M   'P 1'
#
loop_
_entity.id
_entity.type
_entity.pdbx_description
1 polymer ?
#
loop_
_entity_poly.entity_id
_entity_poly.type
_entity_poly.pdbx_seq_one_letter_code
_entity_poly.pdbx_strand_id
1 'polypeptide(L)'
;MRHAALALFALSLAACDAAPPPATPAALAPAATATPAQPPADAPPPEQAPDDLDAAADGDLVVRADAVWQGDVSACRTGQTDVDDCLVSTMRAGGASPDALAATTRLIALGNPGYVSAWREVDGVGHAEITYPFRANTNQGLWLVDAEGRAVDVDENVLPAGAARLRSELKPFLEAHPDAMPFPPARAVGSEAAPDGGLRLRFDVPMRTCHACEDVGFLELGYDFTAERRYEGRSVIALREAK
;
A
#
# COMPACT_ATOMS: atom_id res chain seq x y z
N MET A 1 18.33 -55.61 9.16
CA MET A 1 19.68 -55.95 9.69
C MET A 1 20.52 -54.69 9.64
N ARG A 2 21.33 -54.48 10.68
CA ARG A 2 22.06 -53.26 11.02
C ARG A 2 23.15 -52.94 9.97
N HIS A 3 23.50 -51.66 9.79
CA HIS A 3 24.81 -51.12 10.20
C HIS A 3 24.87 -49.60 10.03
N ALA A 4 25.22 -48.94 11.13
CA ALA A 4 25.59 -47.54 11.24
C ALA A 4 27.12 -47.42 11.10
N ALA A 5 27.60 -46.29 10.59
CA ALA A 5 29.02 -45.93 10.66
C ALA A 5 29.16 -44.45 11.07
N LEU A 6 29.52 -44.25 12.32
CA LEU A 6 30.10 -43.02 12.88
C LEU A 6 31.51 -42.83 12.32
N ALA A 7 31.88 -41.60 11.98
CA ALA A 7 33.26 -41.20 11.73
C ALA A 7 33.76 -40.28 12.87
N LEU A 8 35.01 -40.51 13.27
CA LEU A 8 35.64 -40.12 14.53
C LEU A 8 36.08 -38.65 14.59
N PHE A 9 36.00 -38.12 15.81
CA PHE A 9 36.77 -36.99 16.35
C PHE A 9 38.28 -37.28 16.34
N ALA A 10 39.09 -36.30 15.94
CA ALA A 10 40.52 -36.25 16.22
C ALA A 10 40.84 -34.98 17.03
N LEU A 11 41.18 -35.16 18.30
CA LEU A 11 41.85 -34.15 19.13
C LEU A 11 43.36 -34.26 18.91
N SER A 12 44.01 -33.15 18.57
CA SER A 12 45.46 -32.97 18.68
C SER A 12 45.77 -31.87 19.70
N LEU A 13 46.32 -32.29 20.84
CA LEU A 13 47.00 -31.45 21.83
C LEU A 13 48.46 -31.26 21.38
N ALA A 14 48.92 -30.01 21.30
CA ALA A 14 50.34 -29.70 21.20
C ALA A 14 50.68 -28.49 22.11
N ALA A 15 51.43 -28.84 23.14
CA ALA A 15 52.43 -28.11 23.94
C ALA A 15 52.37 -26.57 24.11
N CYS A 16 52.42 -26.20 25.38
CA CYS A 16 52.70 -24.88 25.92
C CYS A 16 54.08 -24.36 25.48
N ASP A 17 54.12 -23.10 25.04
CA ASP A 17 55.36 -22.34 24.94
C ASP A 17 55.25 -21.06 25.78
N ALA A 18 56.40 -20.66 26.33
CA ALA A 18 56.54 -19.82 27.51
C ALA A 18 56.06 -18.36 27.36
N ALA A 19 55.58 -17.80 28.47
CA ALA A 19 55.08 -16.43 28.57
C ALA A 19 56.18 -15.36 28.43
N PRO A 20 55.94 -14.27 27.68
CA PRO A 20 56.84 -13.11 27.64
C PRO A 20 56.73 -12.24 28.91
N PRO A 21 57.77 -11.46 29.26
CA PRO A 21 57.80 -10.62 30.46
C PRO A 21 56.78 -9.47 30.41
N PRO A 22 56.36 -8.95 31.58
CA PRO A 22 55.30 -7.94 31.67
C PRO A 22 55.72 -6.61 31.04
N ALA A 23 54.92 -6.15 30.09
CA ALA A 23 55.01 -4.78 29.59
C ALA A 23 54.53 -3.80 30.68
N THR A 24 55.27 -2.71 30.83
CA THR A 24 54.99 -1.59 31.72
C THR A 24 53.60 -1.01 31.41
N PRO A 25 52.75 -0.69 32.41
CA PRO A 25 51.42 -0.14 32.14
C PRO A 25 51.56 1.29 31.60
N ALA A 26 51.25 1.47 30.32
CA ALA A 26 50.93 2.78 29.78
C ALA A 26 49.62 3.24 30.39
N ALA A 27 49.61 4.46 30.94
CA ALA A 27 48.45 5.06 31.57
C ALA A 27 47.28 5.14 30.58
N LEU A 28 46.15 4.55 30.95
CA LEU A 28 44.87 4.70 30.26
C LEU A 28 44.44 6.16 30.35
N ALA A 29 44.47 6.87 29.22
CA ALA A 29 43.70 8.09 29.06
C ALA A 29 42.20 7.74 29.16
N PRO A 30 41.37 8.54 29.86
CA PRO A 30 39.95 8.27 29.93
C PRO A 30 39.35 8.35 28.52
N ALA A 31 38.62 7.30 28.14
CA ALA A 31 37.78 7.31 26.95
C ALA A 31 36.81 8.51 27.06
N ALA A 32 36.99 9.49 26.17
CA ALA A 32 35.97 10.49 25.94
C ALA A 32 34.73 9.77 25.42
N THR A 33 33.67 9.75 26.23
CA THR A 33 32.32 9.41 25.79
C THR A 33 31.94 10.39 24.69
N ALA A 34 32.06 9.95 23.43
CA ALA A 34 31.45 10.65 22.32
C ALA A 34 29.93 10.59 22.54
N THR A 35 29.40 11.69 23.08
CA THR A 35 27.96 11.94 23.10
C THR A 35 27.49 11.97 21.64
N PRO A 36 26.45 11.23 21.25
CA PRO A 36 25.89 11.34 19.90
C PRO A 36 25.57 12.81 19.64
N ALA A 37 26.18 13.38 18.60
CA ALA A 37 25.91 14.77 18.23
C ALA A 37 24.42 14.92 17.92
N GLN A 38 23.73 15.75 18.70
CA GLN A 38 22.37 16.17 18.34
C GLN A 38 22.45 16.96 17.03
N PRO A 39 21.60 16.65 16.04
CA PRO A 39 21.54 17.44 14.82
C PRO A 39 21.15 18.90 15.15
N PRO A 40 21.63 19.87 14.35
CA PRO A 40 21.33 21.28 14.57
C PRO A 40 19.82 21.53 14.56
N ALA A 41 19.36 22.40 15.47
CA ALA A 41 17.94 22.68 15.73
C ALA A 41 17.17 23.29 14.54
N ASP A 42 17.84 23.59 13.43
CA ASP A 42 17.27 24.18 12.20
C ASP A 42 17.41 23.27 10.97
N ALA A 43 17.79 22.00 11.13
CA ALA A 43 17.67 21.05 10.03
C ALA A 43 16.18 20.79 9.76
N PRO A 44 15.70 20.91 8.51
CA PRO A 44 14.39 20.37 8.15
C PRO A 44 14.31 18.92 8.63
N PRO A 45 13.16 18.47 9.16
CA PRO A 45 12.99 17.06 9.50
C PRO A 45 13.45 16.22 8.30
N PRO A 46 14.21 15.14 8.53
CA PRO A 46 14.56 14.25 7.43
C PRO A 46 13.29 13.91 6.66
N GLU A 47 13.37 13.88 5.34
CA GLU A 47 12.30 13.40 4.48
C GLU A 47 12.06 11.93 4.84
N GLN A 48 11.06 11.73 5.71
CA GLN A 48 10.79 10.45 6.33
C GLN A 48 9.98 9.63 5.33
N ALA A 49 10.55 8.51 4.90
CA ALA A 49 9.94 7.58 3.96
C ALA A 49 8.47 7.27 4.37
N PRO A 50 7.53 7.22 3.41
CA PRO A 50 6.13 6.92 3.68
C PRO A 50 6.00 5.52 4.30
N ASP A 51 5.24 5.42 5.41
CA ASP A 51 5.01 4.19 6.17
C ASP A 51 4.13 3.15 5.44
N ASP A 52 3.81 3.36 4.17
CA ASP A 52 2.83 2.57 3.44
C ASP A 52 3.34 2.12 2.06
N LEU A 53 4.59 1.64 2.00
CA LEU A 53 5.07 0.82 0.88
C LEU A 53 4.21 -0.45 0.71
N ASP A 54 3.54 -0.90 1.77
CA ASP A 54 2.64 -2.05 1.76
C ASP A 54 1.23 -1.73 1.22
N ALA A 55 0.88 -0.44 1.08
CA ALA A 55 -0.32 -0.02 0.35
C ALA A 55 -0.17 -0.16 -1.17
N ALA A 56 1.06 -0.36 -1.68
CA ALA A 56 1.28 -0.70 -3.08
C ALA A 56 0.67 -2.09 -3.33
N ALA A 57 -0.58 -2.07 -3.78
CA ALA A 57 -1.38 -3.25 -3.96
C ALA A 57 -0.75 -4.18 -5.02
N ASP A 58 -0.93 -5.48 -4.81
CA ASP A 58 -1.12 -6.44 -5.89
C ASP A 58 0.00 -6.60 -6.92
N GLY A 59 1.21 -6.81 -6.39
CA GLY A 59 2.49 -6.85 -7.11
C GLY A 59 2.73 -7.92 -8.18
N ASP A 60 1.84 -8.10 -9.15
CA ASP A 60 2.13 -8.78 -10.42
C ASP A 60 1.16 -8.43 -11.57
N LEU A 61 0.00 -7.81 -11.28
CA LEU A 61 -0.93 -7.43 -12.33
C LEU A 61 -0.52 -6.10 -12.95
N VAL A 62 -0.31 -6.13 -14.25
CA VAL A 62 -0.07 -4.94 -15.07
C VAL A 62 -1.42 -4.48 -15.64
N VAL A 63 -1.95 -3.37 -15.15
CA VAL A 63 -3.20 -2.77 -15.65
C VAL A 63 -2.87 -1.65 -16.63
N ARG A 64 -3.61 -1.57 -17.74
CA ARG A 64 -3.51 -0.49 -18.73
C ARG A 64 -4.88 -0.17 -19.32
N ALA A 65 -4.93 0.83 -20.20
CA ALA A 65 -6.14 1.19 -20.96
C ALA A 65 -6.79 -0.01 -21.67
N ASP A 66 -6.00 -0.98 -22.13
CA ASP A 66 -6.48 -2.19 -22.81
C ASP A 66 -7.28 -3.14 -21.89
N ALA A 67 -7.20 -2.95 -20.57
CA ALA A 67 -7.99 -3.71 -19.61
C ALA A 67 -9.45 -3.23 -19.51
N VAL A 68 -9.80 -2.11 -20.14
CA VAL A 68 -11.16 -1.57 -20.11
C VAL A 68 -12.12 -2.51 -20.83
N TRP A 69 -13.20 -2.87 -20.14
CA TRP A 69 -14.30 -3.64 -20.70
C TRP A 69 -15.65 -3.06 -20.29
N GLN A 70 -16.63 -3.22 -21.18
CA GLN A 70 -18.01 -2.81 -20.98
C GLN A 70 -18.93 -3.93 -21.47
N GLY A 71 -19.97 -4.23 -20.69
CA GLY A 71 -20.98 -5.22 -21.05
C GLY A 71 -21.99 -5.43 -19.93
N ASP A 72 -23.01 -6.23 -20.22
CA ASP A 72 -24.05 -6.56 -19.24
C ASP A 72 -23.70 -7.87 -18.52
N VAL A 73 -23.65 -7.80 -17.19
CA VAL A 73 -23.38 -8.93 -16.29
C VAL A 73 -24.56 -9.22 -15.36
N SER A 74 -25.72 -8.61 -15.61
CA SER A 74 -26.91 -8.74 -14.76
C SER A 74 -27.37 -10.19 -14.58
N ALA A 75 -27.23 -11.02 -15.61
CA ALA A 75 -27.56 -12.44 -15.57
C ALA A 75 -26.76 -13.22 -14.51
N CYS A 76 -25.55 -12.78 -14.16
CA CYS A 76 -24.71 -13.43 -13.16
C CYS A 76 -25.23 -13.26 -11.73
N ARG A 77 -26.14 -12.31 -11.47
CA ARG A 77 -26.73 -12.11 -10.14
C ARG A 77 -27.75 -13.17 -9.75
N THR A 78 -28.40 -13.79 -10.73
CA THR A 78 -29.53 -14.70 -10.52
C THR A 78 -29.25 -16.10 -11.09
N GLY A 79 -28.05 -16.33 -11.60
CA GLY A 79 -27.63 -17.58 -12.19
C GLY A 79 -27.46 -18.70 -11.16
N GLN A 80 -27.37 -19.93 -11.65
CA GLN A 80 -26.99 -21.11 -10.85
C GLN A 80 -25.47 -21.34 -10.84
N THR A 81 -24.75 -20.69 -11.75
CA THR A 81 -23.28 -20.73 -11.85
C THR A 81 -22.68 -19.83 -10.78
N ASP A 82 -21.48 -20.21 -10.32
CA ASP A 82 -20.67 -19.33 -9.48
C ASP A 82 -20.48 -17.95 -10.14
N VAL A 83 -20.51 -16.89 -9.33
CA VAL A 83 -20.50 -15.50 -9.81
C VAL A 83 -19.20 -15.18 -10.54
N ASP A 84 -18.08 -15.74 -10.09
CA ASP A 84 -16.75 -15.46 -10.65
C ASP A 84 -16.63 -16.11 -12.04
N ASP A 85 -17.01 -17.38 -12.13
CA ASP A 85 -17.06 -18.12 -13.40
C ASP A 85 -18.04 -17.46 -14.40
N CYS A 86 -19.19 -17.00 -13.91
CA CYS A 86 -20.17 -16.29 -14.74
C CYS A 86 -19.60 -14.97 -15.28
N LEU A 87 -18.93 -14.19 -14.44
CA LEU A 87 -18.31 -12.92 -14.84
C LEU A 87 -17.26 -13.15 -15.93
N VAL A 88 -16.30 -14.04 -15.69
CA VAL A 88 -15.21 -14.33 -16.64
C VAL A 88 -15.74 -14.86 -17.97
N SER A 89 -16.72 -15.77 -17.94
CA SER A 89 -17.33 -16.31 -19.16
C SER A 89 -18.12 -15.26 -19.94
N THR A 90 -18.87 -14.40 -19.25
CA THR A 90 -19.62 -13.29 -19.86
C THR A 90 -18.69 -12.29 -20.52
N MET A 91 -17.61 -11.89 -19.84
CA MET A 91 -16.60 -11.01 -20.40
C MET A 91 -15.94 -11.60 -21.64
N ARG A 92 -15.53 -12.88 -21.58
CA ARG A 92 -14.94 -13.58 -22.72
C ARG A 92 -15.89 -13.64 -23.92
N ALA A 93 -17.16 -13.97 -23.68
CA ALA A 93 -18.19 -14.00 -24.74
C ALA A 93 -18.47 -12.59 -25.30
N GLY A 94 -18.37 -11.56 -24.46
CA GLY A 94 -18.49 -10.15 -24.82
C GLY A 94 -17.24 -9.54 -25.47
N GLY A 95 -16.22 -10.35 -25.81
CA GLY A 95 -15.03 -9.88 -26.50
C GLY A 95 -14.03 -9.12 -25.62
N ALA A 96 -14.03 -9.35 -24.31
CA ALA A 96 -13.01 -8.78 -23.42
C ALA A 96 -11.59 -9.13 -23.89
N SER A 97 -10.70 -8.14 -23.79
CA SER A 97 -9.28 -8.33 -24.08
C SER A 97 -8.62 -9.30 -23.08
N PRO A 98 -7.45 -9.87 -23.42
CA PRO A 98 -6.66 -10.63 -22.46
C PRO A 98 -6.36 -9.84 -21.17
N ASP A 99 -6.06 -8.54 -21.30
CA ASP A 99 -5.75 -7.66 -20.17
C ASP A 99 -6.98 -7.42 -19.27
N ALA A 100 -8.16 -7.26 -19.86
CA ALA A 100 -9.41 -7.12 -19.11
C ALA A 100 -9.74 -8.39 -18.30
N LEU A 101 -9.51 -9.56 -18.90
CA LEU A 101 -9.69 -10.85 -18.23
C LEU A 101 -8.65 -11.06 -17.12
N ALA A 102 -7.39 -10.64 -17.34
CA ALA A 102 -6.34 -10.71 -16.33
C ALA A 102 -6.66 -9.82 -15.13
N ALA A 103 -7.08 -8.58 -15.36
CA ALA A 103 -7.50 -7.65 -14.31
C ALA A 103 -8.70 -8.19 -13.52
N THR A 104 -9.70 -8.73 -14.21
CA THR A 104 -10.87 -9.36 -13.58
C THR A 104 -10.50 -10.55 -12.71
N THR A 105 -9.61 -11.43 -13.21
CA THR A 105 -9.14 -12.59 -12.46
C THR A 105 -8.40 -12.17 -11.19
N ARG A 106 -7.66 -11.05 -11.24
CA ARG A 106 -7.02 -10.50 -10.04
C ARG A 106 -8.03 -9.98 -9.04
N LEU A 107 -9.02 -9.22 -9.48
CA LEU A 107 -10.11 -8.70 -8.65
C LEU A 107 -10.87 -9.84 -7.95
N ILE A 108 -11.11 -10.95 -8.65
CA ILE A 108 -11.66 -12.19 -8.08
C ILE A 108 -10.72 -12.77 -7.00
N ALA A 109 -9.42 -12.87 -7.27
CA ALA A 109 -8.45 -13.38 -6.29
C ALA A 109 -8.35 -12.50 -5.03
N LEU A 110 -8.75 -11.24 -5.10
CA LEU A 110 -8.88 -10.32 -3.97
C LEU A 110 -10.24 -10.42 -3.25
N GLY A 111 -11.09 -11.38 -3.64
CA GLY A 111 -12.43 -11.56 -3.10
C GLY A 111 -13.42 -10.48 -3.53
N ASN A 112 -13.10 -9.71 -4.58
CA ASN A 112 -13.89 -8.57 -5.03
C ASN A 112 -14.15 -8.64 -6.54
N PRO A 113 -15.01 -9.57 -7.01
CA PRO A 113 -15.24 -9.78 -8.43
C PRO A 113 -15.74 -8.49 -9.10
N GLY A 114 -15.05 -8.09 -10.16
CA GLY A 114 -15.25 -6.81 -10.85
C GLY A 114 -14.41 -6.71 -12.11
N TYR A 115 -14.48 -5.57 -12.79
CA TYR A 115 -13.74 -5.31 -14.02
C TYR A 115 -13.37 -3.83 -14.15
N VAL A 116 -12.30 -3.54 -14.91
CA VAL A 116 -11.95 -2.17 -15.28
C VAL A 116 -12.98 -1.65 -16.27
N SER A 117 -13.74 -0.65 -15.85
CA SER A 117 -14.86 -0.08 -16.61
C SER A 117 -14.48 1.19 -17.37
N ALA A 118 -13.51 1.96 -16.86
CA ALA A 118 -12.98 3.10 -17.58
C ALA A 118 -11.50 3.31 -17.25
N TRP A 119 -10.84 4.07 -18.12
CA TRP A 119 -9.45 4.47 -17.97
C TRP A 119 -9.30 5.95 -18.34
N ARG A 120 -8.51 6.67 -17.57
CA ARG A 120 -7.95 7.97 -17.97
C ARG A 120 -6.53 8.10 -17.44
N GLU A 121 -5.76 9.01 -18.01
CA GLU A 121 -4.44 9.38 -17.48
C GLU A 121 -4.54 10.77 -16.85
N VAL A 122 -3.94 10.95 -15.67
CA VAL A 122 -3.84 12.22 -14.96
C VAL A 122 -2.39 12.40 -14.54
N ASP A 123 -1.76 13.46 -15.04
CA ASP A 123 -0.35 13.81 -14.73
C ASP A 123 0.65 12.65 -14.93
N GLY A 124 0.37 11.75 -15.87
CA GLY A 124 1.19 10.56 -16.18
C GLY A 124 0.90 9.33 -15.33
N VAL A 125 -0.12 9.37 -14.47
CA VAL A 125 -0.62 8.23 -13.68
C VAL A 125 -1.93 7.74 -14.29
N GLY A 126 -2.06 6.43 -14.45
CA GLY A 126 -3.29 5.79 -14.90
C GLY A 126 -4.36 5.80 -13.80
N HIS A 127 -5.60 6.11 -14.16
CA HIS A 127 -6.76 6.05 -13.30
C HIS A 127 -7.71 5.02 -13.88
N ALA A 128 -7.72 3.82 -13.29
CA ALA A 128 -8.61 2.73 -13.66
C ALA A 128 -9.86 2.77 -12.77
N GLU A 129 -11.02 3.05 -13.36
CA GLU A 129 -12.29 2.95 -12.66
C GLU A 129 -12.76 1.50 -12.67
N ILE A 130 -12.93 0.92 -11.48
CA ILE A 130 -13.33 -0.47 -11.30
C ILE A 130 -14.83 -0.53 -11.01
N THR A 131 -15.57 -1.31 -11.78
CA THR A 131 -16.95 -1.65 -11.45
C THR A 131 -16.99 -2.97 -10.68
N TYR A 132 -17.64 -2.98 -9.53
CA TYR A 132 -17.90 -4.14 -8.69
C TYR A 132 -19.39 -4.50 -8.74
N PRO A 133 -19.83 -5.24 -9.77
CA PRO A 133 -21.25 -5.38 -10.07
C PRO A 133 -22.00 -6.28 -9.08
N PHE A 134 -21.33 -6.90 -8.10
CA PHE A 134 -21.95 -7.82 -7.15
C PHE A 134 -21.84 -7.37 -5.69
N ARG A 135 -21.22 -6.22 -5.43
CA ARG A 135 -21.25 -5.61 -4.10
C ARG A 135 -22.66 -5.09 -3.78
N ALA A 136 -22.98 -5.03 -2.48
CA ALA A 136 -24.29 -4.59 -2.02
C ALA A 136 -24.42 -3.06 -1.97
N ASN A 137 -23.32 -2.35 -1.69
CA ASN A 137 -23.35 -0.93 -1.33
C ASN A 137 -22.51 -0.07 -2.29
N THR A 138 -21.18 -0.29 -2.30
CA THR A 138 -20.24 0.50 -3.12
C THR A 138 -19.79 -0.31 -4.32
N ASN A 139 -20.33 0.03 -5.49
CA ASN A 139 -20.14 -0.74 -6.73
C ASN A 139 -19.10 -0.13 -7.67
N GLN A 140 -18.36 0.88 -7.21
CA GLN A 140 -17.31 1.56 -7.95
C GLN A 140 -16.07 1.65 -7.07
N GLY A 141 -14.88 1.62 -7.66
CA GLY A 141 -13.62 1.94 -7.00
C GLY A 141 -12.65 2.57 -7.98
N LEU A 142 -11.55 3.10 -7.43
CA LEU A 142 -10.50 3.74 -8.22
C LEU A 142 -9.15 3.10 -7.92
N TRP A 143 -8.49 2.62 -8.96
CA TRP A 143 -7.09 2.20 -8.91
C TRP A 143 -6.21 3.25 -9.57
N LEU A 144 -5.15 3.67 -8.87
CA LEU A 144 -4.07 4.44 -9.48
C LEU A 144 -3.04 3.47 -10.01
N VAL A 145 -2.58 3.71 -11.23
CA VAL A 145 -1.72 2.79 -11.95
C VAL A 145 -0.46 3.52 -12.37
N ASP A 146 0.67 3.04 -11.88
CA ASP A 146 1.97 3.66 -12.10
C ASP A 146 2.53 3.34 -13.50
N ALA A 147 3.69 3.91 -13.86
CA ALA A 147 4.29 3.75 -15.18
C ALA A 147 4.64 2.29 -15.53
N GLU A 148 4.91 1.45 -14.54
CA GLU A 148 5.15 0.02 -14.70
C GLU A 148 3.83 -0.78 -14.82
N GLY A 149 2.69 -0.15 -14.57
CA GLY A 149 1.37 -0.74 -14.59
C GLY A 149 0.96 -1.36 -13.26
N ARG A 150 1.69 -1.10 -12.17
CA ARG A 150 1.32 -1.54 -10.82
C ARG A 150 0.16 -0.68 -10.33
N ALA A 151 -0.85 -1.32 -9.78
CA ALA A 151 -2.06 -0.66 -9.31
C ALA A 151 -2.06 -0.49 -7.79
N VAL A 152 -2.58 0.63 -7.29
CA VAL A 152 -2.94 0.83 -5.89
C VAL A 152 -4.42 1.22 -5.80
N ASP A 153 -5.17 0.53 -4.96
CA ASP A 153 -6.57 0.82 -4.70
C ASP A 153 -6.68 2.02 -3.73
N VAL A 154 -7.38 3.07 -4.16
CA VAL A 154 -7.55 4.30 -3.37
C VAL A 154 -8.53 4.09 -2.21
N ASP A 155 -9.49 3.18 -2.37
CA ASP A 155 -10.60 2.97 -1.45
C ASP A 155 -10.36 1.82 -0.46
N GLU A 156 -9.37 0.98 -0.73
CA GLU A 156 -9.06 -0.20 0.08
C GLU A 156 -8.09 0.12 1.24
N ASN A 157 -8.38 -0.43 2.41
CA ASN A 157 -7.52 -0.34 3.61
C ASN A 157 -7.04 1.09 3.90
N VAL A 158 -7.94 2.07 3.83
CA VAL A 158 -7.64 3.51 4.02
C VAL A 158 -6.97 3.82 5.37
N LEU A 159 -7.38 3.14 6.45
CA LEU A 159 -6.75 3.25 7.77
C LEU A 159 -6.57 1.85 8.41
N PRO A 160 -5.60 1.04 7.95
CA PRO A 160 -5.46 -0.35 8.39
C PRO A 160 -5.00 -0.41 9.85
N ALA A 161 -5.44 -1.39 10.64
CA ALA A 161 -5.20 -1.48 12.09
C ALA A 161 -3.73 -1.32 12.52
N GLY A 162 -2.78 -1.73 11.67
CA GLY A 162 -1.34 -1.63 11.89
C GLY A 162 -0.73 -0.25 11.64
N ALA A 163 -1.44 0.70 11.04
CA ALA A 163 -0.93 2.04 10.69
C ALA A 163 -0.83 2.96 11.92
N ALA A 164 0.10 2.66 12.82
CA ALA A 164 0.27 3.35 14.10
C ALA A 164 0.59 4.84 13.93
N ARG A 165 1.39 5.20 12.91
CA ARG A 165 1.70 6.60 12.59
C ARG A 165 0.47 7.34 12.06
N LEU A 166 -0.22 6.80 11.06
CA LEU A 166 -1.43 7.43 10.55
C LEU A 166 -2.43 7.66 11.69
N ARG A 167 -2.60 6.68 12.59
CA ARG A 167 -3.46 6.88 13.77
C ARG A 167 -2.95 7.89 14.80
N SER A 168 -1.64 8.06 14.95
CA SER A 168 -1.10 9.06 15.89
C SER A 168 -1.35 10.48 15.37
N GLU A 169 -1.21 10.71 14.07
CA GLU A 169 -1.53 11.97 13.39
C GLU A 169 -3.02 12.32 13.49
N LEU A 170 -3.88 11.30 13.50
CA LEU A 170 -5.35 11.46 13.56
C LEU A 170 -5.91 11.41 14.99
N LYS A 171 -5.06 11.23 16.00
CA LYS A 171 -5.49 10.97 17.38
C LYS A 171 -6.51 11.98 17.93
N PRO A 172 -6.32 13.31 17.81
CA PRO A 172 -7.29 14.26 18.36
C PRO A 172 -8.70 14.09 17.79
N PHE A 173 -8.82 13.84 16.49
CA PHE A 173 -10.11 13.61 15.86
C PHE A 173 -10.71 12.27 16.27
N LEU A 174 -9.91 11.20 16.29
CA LEU A 174 -10.40 9.88 16.68
C LEU A 174 -10.80 9.84 18.17
N GLU A 175 -10.22 10.69 19.02
CA GLU A 175 -10.69 10.88 20.40
C GLU A 175 -12.04 11.63 20.46
N ALA A 176 -12.27 12.62 19.58
CA ALA A 176 -13.53 13.35 19.48
C ALA A 176 -14.65 12.53 18.80
N HIS A 177 -14.28 11.63 17.88
CA HIS A 177 -15.17 10.78 17.09
C HIS A 177 -14.70 9.32 17.14
N PRO A 178 -14.85 8.62 18.29
CA PRO A 178 -14.28 7.28 18.49
C PRO A 178 -14.85 6.21 17.55
N ASP A 179 -16.05 6.44 17.03
CA ASP A 179 -16.72 5.53 16.09
C ASP A 179 -16.50 5.93 14.61
N ALA A 180 -15.72 6.98 14.34
CA ALA A 180 -15.49 7.44 12.98
C ALA A 180 -14.60 6.47 12.20
N MET A 181 -15.05 6.14 10.99
CA MET A 181 -14.33 5.29 10.04
C MET A 181 -14.38 5.87 8.62
N PRO A 182 -13.38 5.55 7.77
CA PRO A 182 -13.41 5.93 6.36
C PRO A 182 -14.60 5.31 5.63
N PHE A 183 -15.22 6.10 4.76
CA PHE A 183 -16.39 5.71 3.97
C PHE A 183 -16.12 5.99 2.48
N PRO A 184 -15.68 4.99 1.70
CA PRO A 184 -15.43 5.16 0.27
C PRO A 184 -16.74 5.46 -0.50
N PRO A 185 -16.66 6.08 -1.69
CA PRO A 185 -15.43 6.32 -2.45
C PRO A 185 -14.69 7.61 -2.07
N ALA A 186 -13.37 7.59 -2.21
CA ALA A 186 -12.52 8.76 -2.16
C ALA A 186 -12.79 9.70 -3.34
N ARG A 187 -12.68 11.01 -3.11
CA ARG A 187 -12.77 12.04 -4.15
C ARG A 187 -11.41 12.63 -4.43
N ALA A 188 -11.01 12.66 -5.70
CA ALA A 188 -9.86 13.46 -6.10
C ALA A 188 -10.08 14.94 -5.75
N VAL A 189 -9.11 15.55 -5.08
CA VAL A 189 -9.15 16.98 -4.69
C VAL A 189 -8.03 17.81 -5.32
N GLY A 190 -7.01 17.16 -5.88
CA GLY A 190 -5.99 17.84 -6.68
C GLY A 190 -4.72 17.02 -6.85
N SER A 191 -3.72 17.67 -7.43
CA SER A 191 -2.37 17.15 -7.56
C SER A 191 -1.34 18.23 -7.20
N GLU A 192 -0.18 17.79 -6.72
CA GLU A 192 0.95 18.65 -6.37
C GLU A 192 2.22 18.09 -6.99
N ALA A 193 2.99 18.96 -7.65
CA ALA A 193 4.32 18.60 -8.13
C ALA A 193 5.34 18.76 -7.01
N ALA A 194 6.20 17.75 -6.83
CA ALA A 194 7.33 17.83 -5.91
C ALA A 194 8.54 18.51 -6.58
N PRO A 195 9.44 19.17 -5.81
CA PRO A 195 10.60 19.89 -6.38
C PRO A 195 11.57 19.01 -7.19
N ASP A 196 11.60 17.72 -6.93
CA ASP A 196 12.40 16.71 -7.62
C ASP A 196 11.74 16.18 -8.90
N GLY A 197 10.57 16.69 -9.26
CA GLY A 197 9.76 16.24 -10.41
C GLY A 197 8.75 15.15 -10.06
N GLY A 198 8.70 14.71 -8.80
CA GLY A 198 7.67 13.81 -8.29
C GLY A 198 6.27 14.40 -8.35
N LEU A 199 5.29 13.56 -8.07
CA LEU A 199 3.87 13.88 -8.11
C LEU A 199 3.17 13.33 -6.88
N ARG A 200 2.38 14.17 -6.22
CA ARG A 200 1.42 13.76 -5.21
C ARG A 200 0.00 13.94 -5.73
N LEU A 201 -0.76 12.87 -5.81
CA LEU A 201 -2.21 12.92 -6.06
C LEU A 201 -2.95 12.96 -4.72
N ARG A 202 -3.95 13.84 -4.59
CA ARG A 202 -4.65 14.11 -3.34
C ARG A 202 -6.10 13.65 -3.40
N PHE A 203 -6.54 12.95 -2.36
CA PHE A 203 -7.89 12.40 -2.26
C PHE A 203 -8.52 12.66 -0.89
N ASP A 204 -9.78 13.08 -0.88
CA ASP A 204 -10.60 13.16 0.32
C ASP A 204 -11.43 11.88 0.48
N VAL A 205 -11.30 11.22 1.62
CA VAL A 205 -12.15 10.11 2.05
C VAL A 205 -13.11 10.60 3.12
N PRO A 206 -14.44 10.51 2.91
CA PRO A 206 -15.43 10.81 3.94
C PRO A 206 -15.20 9.99 5.22
N MET A 207 -15.41 10.61 6.37
CA MET A 207 -15.38 9.96 7.68
C MET A 207 -16.79 9.98 8.28
N ARG A 208 -17.31 8.82 8.68
CA ARG A 208 -18.67 8.69 9.26
C ARG A 208 -18.65 7.76 10.47
N THR A 209 -19.66 7.91 11.32
CA THR A 209 -19.92 7.02 12.46
C THR A 209 -20.95 5.93 12.15
N CYS A 210 -21.68 6.04 11.02
CA CYS A 210 -22.58 5.01 10.54
C CYS A 210 -22.80 5.12 9.02
N HIS A 211 -23.38 4.08 8.41
CA HIS A 211 -23.56 3.99 6.96
C HIS A 211 -24.40 5.13 6.36
N ALA A 212 -25.44 5.57 7.09
CA ALA A 212 -26.38 6.60 6.66
C ALA A 212 -26.19 7.94 7.39
N CYS A 213 -25.12 8.07 8.19
CA CYS A 213 -24.84 9.28 8.94
C CYS A 213 -24.26 10.36 8.02
N GLU A 214 -24.42 11.61 8.43
CA GLU A 214 -23.66 12.71 7.82
C GLU A 214 -22.16 12.51 8.04
N ASP A 215 -21.37 13.08 7.14
CA ASP A 215 -19.92 13.10 7.28
C ASP A 215 -19.56 13.90 8.54
N VAL A 216 -18.76 13.30 9.43
CA VAL A 216 -18.20 14.00 10.60
C VAL A 216 -16.84 14.62 10.28
N GLY A 217 -16.24 14.23 9.15
CA GLY A 217 -15.02 14.83 8.64
C GLY A 217 -14.56 14.23 7.31
N PHE A 218 -13.40 14.68 6.86
CA PHE A 218 -12.75 14.23 5.63
C PHE A 218 -11.27 13.96 5.90
N LEU A 219 -10.86 12.72 5.67
CA LEU A 219 -9.47 12.28 5.70
C LEU A 219 -8.86 12.57 4.34
N GLU A 220 -7.87 13.44 4.29
CA GLU A 220 -7.13 13.71 3.07
C GLU A 220 -5.87 12.85 3.00
N LEU A 221 -5.74 12.09 1.91
CA LEU A 221 -4.61 11.23 1.60
C LEU A 221 -3.81 11.78 0.42
N GLY A 222 -2.50 11.64 0.48
CA GLY A 222 -1.58 11.83 -0.63
C GLY A 222 -1.07 10.48 -1.14
N TYR A 223 -1.02 10.30 -2.46
CA TYR A 223 -0.40 9.17 -3.14
C TYR A 223 0.80 9.69 -3.92
N ASP A 224 1.98 9.23 -3.56
CA ASP A 224 3.26 9.75 -4.01
C ASP A 224 3.86 8.92 -5.14
N PHE A 225 4.40 9.62 -6.13
CA PHE A 225 5.02 9.06 -7.30
C PHE A 225 6.33 9.76 -7.63
N THR A 226 7.31 8.99 -8.11
CA THR A 226 8.58 9.54 -8.59
C THR A 226 8.40 10.44 -9.84
N ALA A 227 9.48 11.09 -10.26
CA ALA A 227 9.55 11.78 -11.55
C ALA A 227 9.24 10.87 -12.75
N GLU A 228 9.53 9.56 -12.66
CA GLU A 228 9.18 8.55 -13.65
C GLU A 228 7.79 7.93 -13.43
N ARG A 229 7.00 8.48 -12.50
CA ARG A 229 5.65 7.99 -12.15
C ARG A 229 5.63 6.57 -11.62
N ARG A 230 6.64 6.19 -10.84
CA ARG A 230 6.60 4.97 -10.02
C ARG A 230 5.94 5.27 -8.69
N TYR A 231 5.02 4.43 -8.23
CA TYR A 231 4.39 4.62 -6.92
C TYR A 231 5.40 4.42 -5.77
N GLU A 232 5.42 5.36 -4.83
CA GLU A 232 6.34 5.37 -3.67
C GLU A 232 5.62 5.15 -2.33
N GLY A 233 4.30 5.35 -2.28
CA GLY A 233 3.52 5.13 -1.07
C GLY A 233 2.38 6.14 -0.92
N ARG A 234 1.67 6.03 0.20
CA ARG A 234 0.65 7.01 0.60
C ARG A 234 0.94 7.61 1.97
N SER A 235 0.40 8.79 2.20
CA SER A 235 0.50 9.52 3.45
C SER A 235 -0.82 10.20 3.80
N VAL A 236 -1.03 10.45 5.08
CA VAL A 236 -2.09 11.34 5.55
C VAL A 236 -1.60 12.77 5.40
N ILE A 237 -2.38 13.61 4.73
CA ILE A 237 -2.10 15.04 4.58
C ILE A 237 -2.80 15.81 5.70
N ALA A 238 -4.08 15.53 5.90
CA ALA A 238 -4.91 16.23 6.86
C ALA A 238 -6.13 15.39 7.25
N LEU A 239 -6.75 15.77 8.37
CA LEU A 239 -8.10 15.35 8.71
C LEU A 239 -8.87 16.58 9.17
N ARG A 240 -9.99 16.85 8.50
CA ARG A 240 -10.79 18.05 8.74
C ARG A 240 -12.17 17.65 9.22
N GLU A 241 -12.65 18.28 10.28
CA GLU A 241 -14.04 18.15 10.70
C GLU A 241 -14.99 18.72 9.66
N ALA A 242 -16.16 18.10 9.52
CA ALA A 242 -17.26 18.68 8.79
C ALA A 242 -17.80 19.91 9.55
N LYS A 243 -18.19 20.94 8.82
CA LYS A 243 -18.75 22.18 9.40
C LYS A 243 -20.25 22.07 9.62
#